data_AF-A0AAZ3NR54-F1
#
_entry.id   AF-A0AAZ3NR54-F1
#
_cell.length_a   1.000
_cell.length_b   1.000
_cell.length_c   1.000
_cell.angle_alpha   90.00
_cell.angle_beta   90.00
_cell.angle_gamma   90.00
#
_symmetry.space_group_name_H-M   'P 1'
#
loop_
_entity.id
_entity.type
_entity.pdbx_description
1 polymer ?
#
loop_
_entity_poly.entity_id
_entity_poly.type
_entity_poly.pdbx_seq_one_letter_code
_entity_poly.pdbx_strand_id
1 'polypeptide(L)'
;MEKSLKLHSDLAEDVATSSSFRQFKIKHFHLDLSVDFEKRTLRGTETLQLKCIQDSQSELLLDIHPSLSMQEVSYCRSEDDSDSVKVEFITRNFTSYGTTLVVKFPAPCKIEEQFRVVVKFLASDGPGISWLEPAQTAEKKEPFLYTSGFPVLNRSLFPGFHTPMTKSPYSVAVKVPDGFTAVMSASKGEHRMADNTFLFTMEQPIPSYLVALAVGDLVSAEVGPRTRVWTEPCLLQAAKQEYDGVIEEFLVVGEKLFGPYVWGRYDVLFMPPSFPFGGMENPCLTFVTPCLLAGDRSLADVIVHEICHSWFGNLVTNANWGDFWLNEGFTMYAQRRVCREIYGEAITSLEAATGRALLRQHMDNTGEDHPLNKLRVKIKPGVDPDDTYNETPYEKGFCFVSYLAHLAGDQSHFDAFLKAYIDKFKFRSVMAEDALEFFLEYFPDLKKKGVDMIKGLEFDSWLNVPGWPPYLPDLSAGKSLMKPAEQLSELWAAEVLDMASIKKTNIQAWKTNQAVYFLEKIIEKSPLPRGNMEKLEEQYPHIVMSNNAELRLRWAQIVAKNYHQPGYQHVRSFLSCQGKQKYTLPVYRALWNGSEETRALATEIFSATSHQLHVNVRNYVKKILACAPS
;
A
#
# COMPACT_ATOMS: atom_id res chain seq x y z
N MET A 1 -39.19 3.12 4.55
CA MET A 1 -38.34 1.99 4.95
C MET A 1 -38.05 1.17 3.72
N GLU A 2 -37.00 1.51 2.96
CA GLU A 2 -36.46 0.54 2.00
C GLU A 2 -35.98 -0.65 2.82
N LYS A 3 -36.45 -1.86 2.51
CA LYS A 3 -35.81 -3.08 3.01
C LYS A 3 -34.36 -2.98 2.55
N SER A 4 -33.44 -2.71 3.48
CA SER A 4 -32.01 -2.86 3.24
C SER A 4 -31.83 -4.26 2.68
N LEU A 5 -31.54 -4.36 1.38
CA LEU A 5 -31.10 -5.62 0.78
C LEU A 5 -29.93 -6.11 1.62
N LYS A 6 -30.07 -7.32 2.16
CA LYS A 6 -29.03 -7.97 2.95
C LYS A 6 -27.87 -8.21 2.00
N LEU A 7 -26.72 -7.61 2.28
CA LEU A 7 -25.52 -7.78 1.47
C LEU A 7 -24.91 -9.15 1.74
N HIS A 8 -24.17 -9.69 0.77
CA HIS A 8 -23.35 -10.88 0.98
C HIS A 8 -22.29 -10.62 2.04
N SER A 9 -21.76 -9.39 2.13
CA SER A 9 -20.85 -8.97 3.20
C SER A 9 -21.46 -9.04 4.61
N ASP A 10 -22.79 -8.98 4.76
CA ASP A 10 -23.45 -9.17 6.05
C ASP A 10 -23.24 -10.60 6.60
N LEU A 11 -22.90 -11.56 5.74
CA LEU A 11 -22.62 -12.95 6.07
C LEU A 11 -21.14 -13.34 5.88
N ALA A 12 -20.27 -12.42 5.45
CA ALA A 12 -18.87 -12.71 5.20
C ALA A 12 -18.14 -13.23 6.45
N GLU A 13 -17.36 -14.29 6.28
CA GLU A 13 -16.42 -14.73 7.31
C GLU A 13 -15.05 -14.12 7.03
N ASP A 14 -14.37 -13.72 8.11
CA ASP A 14 -12.97 -13.32 8.06
C ASP A 14 -12.17 -14.23 8.99
N VAL A 15 -11.45 -15.18 8.39
CA VAL A 15 -10.63 -16.17 9.11
C VAL A 15 -9.36 -15.57 9.72
N ALA A 16 -9.05 -14.30 9.43
CA ALA A 16 -7.88 -13.61 9.96
C ALA A 16 -8.16 -12.94 11.31
N THR A 17 -9.40 -12.95 11.80
CA THR A 17 -9.80 -12.41 13.10
C THR A 17 -10.42 -13.50 13.99
N SER A 18 -10.14 -13.40 15.28
CA SER A 18 -10.76 -14.20 16.35
C SER A 18 -11.75 -13.38 17.18
N SER A 19 -11.94 -12.12 16.81
CA SER A 19 -12.71 -11.16 17.59
C SER A 19 -14.21 -11.40 17.52
N SER A 20 -14.94 -10.87 18.49
CA SER A 20 -16.40 -10.97 18.57
C SER A 20 -17.11 -9.84 17.81
N PHE A 21 -16.57 -9.45 16.66
CA PHE A 21 -17.07 -8.34 15.83
C PHE A 21 -18.51 -8.55 15.30
N ARG A 22 -19.01 -9.79 15.36
CA ARG A 22 -20.40 -10.15 15.02
C ARG A 22 -21.36 -10.01 16.20
N GLN A 23 -20.85 -9.94 17.42
CA GLN A 23 -21.60 -9.82 18.66
C GLN A 23 -21.62 -8.38 19.18
N PHE A 24 -20.62 -7.57 18.79
CA PHE A 24 -20.50 -6.18 19.23
C PHE A 24 -20.12 -5.24 18.09
N LYS A 25 -20.50 -3.97 18.21
CA LYS A 25 -20.10 -2.88 17.34
C LYS A 25 -19.30 -1.85 18.12
N ILE A 26 -18.11 -1.50 17.64
CA ILE A 26 -17.35 -0.34 18.13
C ILE A 26 -18.00 0.93 17.57
N LYS A 27 -18.53 1.76 18.47
CA LYS A 27 -19.10 3.07 18.15
C LYS A 27 -18.01 4.12 17.93
N HIS A 28 -16.98 4.04 18.76
CA HIS A 28 -15.81 4.89 18.73
C HIS A 28 -14.75 4.25 19.63
N PHE A 29 -13.47 4.47 19.34
CA PHE A 29 -12.39 4.15 20.28
C PHE A 29 -11.49 5.37 20.49
N HIS A 30 -10.99 5.50 21.71
CA HIS A 30 -10.02 6.52 22.09
C HIS A 30 -8.71 5.87 22.51
N LEU A 31 -7.57 6.38 22.06
CA LEU A 31 -6.24 5.92 22.50
C LEU A 31 -5.46 7.06 23.16
N ASP A 32 -5.06 6.86 24.41
CA ASP A 32 -4.04 7.66 25.08
C ASP A 32 -2.70 6.95 24.96
N LEU A 33 -1.78 7.48 24.15
CA LEU A 33 -0.47 6.90 23.86
C LEU A 33 0.65 7.78 24.38
N SER A 34 1.69 7.16 24.94
CA SER A 34 2.95 7.83 25.27
C SER A 34 4.11 7.09 24.63
N VAL A 35 4.90 7.81 23.83
CA VAL A 35 6.04 7.29 23.07
C VAL A 35 7.33 7.37 23.89
N ASP A 36 8.06 6.27 23.98
CA ASP A 36 9.38 6.19 24.61
C ASP A 36 10.37 5.54 23.63
N PHE A 37 11.21 6.37 22.99
CA PHE A 37 12.23 5.92 22.04
C PHE A 37 13.37 5.15 22.70
N GLU A 38 13.75 5.49 23.94
CA GLU A 38 14.83 4.79 24.65
C GLU A 38 14.43 3.35 24.97
N LYS A 39 13.18 3.14 25.41
CA LYS A 39 12.66 1.81 25.72
C LYS A 39 12.05 1.12 24.51
N ARG A 40 11.83 1.82 23.39
CA ARG A 40 11.08 1.36 22.21
C ARG A 40 9.72 0.80 22.60
N THR A 41 8.98 1.60 23.36
CA THR A 41 7.64 1.23 23.84
C THR A 41 6.62 2.33 23.63
N LEU A 42 5.37 1.92 23.41
CA LEU A 42 4.18 2.75 23.48
C LEU A 42 3.35 2.32 24.69
N ARG A 43 3.26 3.19 25.70
CA ARG A 43 2.31 2.97 26.80
C ARG A 43 0.94 3.45 26.34
N GLY A 44 -0.05 2.57 26.39
CA GLY A 44 -1.39 2.84 25.89
C GLY A 44 -2.48 2.67 26.94
N THR A 45 -3.49 3.53 26.88
CA THR A 45 -4.83 3.25 27.41
C THR A 45 -5.82 3.39 26.28
N GLU A 46 -6.55 2.32 25.99
CA GLU A 46 -7.63 2.33 25.01
C GLU A 46 -8.98 2.39 25.73
N THR A 47 -9.88 3.24 25.27
CA THR A 47 -11.29 3.23 25.67
C THR A 47 -12.15 2.86 24.46
N LEU A 48 -12.73 1.66 24.50
CA LEU A 48 -13.68 1.17 23.49
C LEU A 48 -15.11 1.51 23.91
N GLN A 49 -15.82 2.30 23.11
CA GLN A 49 -17.27 2.49 23.24
C GLN A 49 -17.97 1.42 22.40
N LEU A 50 -18.67 0.50 23.06
CA LEU A 50 -19.23 -0.69 22.45
C LEU A 50 -20.76 -0.71 22.55
N LYS A 51 -21.37 -1.34 21.54
CA LYS A 51 -22.79 -1.69 21.53
C LYS A 51 -22.94 -3.19 21.28
N CYS A 52 -23.68 -3.87 22.14
CA CYS A 52 -24.01 -5.27 21.94
C CYS A 52 -25.09 -5.43 20.85
N ILE A 53 -24.89 -6.34 19.90
CA ILE A 53 -25.80 -6.57 18.77
C ILE A 53 -26.40 -7.99 18.75
N GLN A 54 -26.01 -8.84 19.71
CA GLN A 54 -26.62 -10.14 19.97
C GLN A 54 -26.88 -10.28 21.47
N ASP A 55 -27.96 -10.95 21.87
CA ASP A 55 -28.33 -11.05 23.29
C ASP A 55 -27.43 -12.02 24.07
N SER A 56 -27.41 -11.90 25.40
CA SER A 56 -26.79 -12.82 26.34
C SER A 56 -25.29 -13.07 26.13
N GLN A 57 -24.52 -12.04 25.78
CA GLN A 57 -23.06 -12.16 25.58
C GLN A 57 -22.30 -11.98 26.90
N SER A 58 -21.50 -12.95 27.29
CA SER A 58 -20.71 -12.93 28.53
C SER A 58 -19.22 -12.61 28.34
N GLU A 59 -18.72 -12.68 27.11
CA GLU A 59 -17.31 -12.41 26.78
C GLU A 59 -17.22 -11.42 25.60
N LEU A 60 -16.20 -10.55 25.64
CA LEU A 60 -15.72 -9.78 24.51
C LEU A 60 -14.38 -10.34 24.06
N LEU A 61 -14.25 -10.62 22.76
CA LEU A 61 -13.04 -11.14 22.14
C LEU A 61 -12.42 -10.03 21.29
N LEU A 62 -11.18 -9.66 21.58
CA LEU A 62 -10.40 -8.67 20.83
C LEU A 62 -9.17 -9.35 20.25
N ASP A 63 -8.78 -8.97 19.03
CA ASP A 63 -7.51 -9.40 18.47
C ASP A 63 -6.38 -8.57 19.08
N ILE A 64 -5.31 -9.26 19.49
CA ILE A 64 -4.05 -8.68 19.94
C ILE A 64 -2.87 -9.44 19.32
N HIS A 65 -1.66 -8.90 19.44
CA HIS A 65 -0.41 -9.60 19.18
C HIS A 65 0.31 -9.90 20.50
N PRO A 66 1.13 -10.97 20.59
CA PRO A 66 1.97 -11.22 21.76
C PRO A 66 2.93 -10.09 22.16
N SER A 67 3.17 -9.12 21.27
CA SER A 67 3.95 -7.90 21.58
C SER A 67 3.19 -6.86 22.40
N LEU A 68 1.89 -7.06 22.63
CA LEU A 68 1.09 -6.22 23.53
C LEU A 68 1.01 -6.86 24.91
N SER A 69 1.58 -6.20 25.90
CA SER A 69 1.46 -6.59 27.30
C SER A 69 0.23 -5.92 27.92
N MET A 70 -0.82 -6.71 28.17
CA MET A 70 -2.03 -6.25 28.86
C MET A 70 -1.75 -6.06 30.35
N GLN A 71 -2.14 -4.90 30.90
CA GLN A 71 -1.91 -4.54 32.30
C GLN A 71 -3.20 -4.60 33.12
N GLU A 72 -4.29 -4.05 32.57
CA GLU A 72 -5.56 -3.93 33.28
C GLU A 72 -6.70 -3.80 32.27
N VAL A 73 -7.85 -4.40 32.57
CA VAL A 73 -9.09 -4.20 31.83
C VAL A 73 -10.19 -3.79 32.80
N SER A 74 -10.92 -2.74 32.45
CA SER A 74 -12.08 -2.25 33.21
C SER A 74 -13.31 -2.18 32.33
N TYR A 75 -14.48 -2.41 32.93
CA TYR A 75 -15.79 -2.35 32.28
C TYR A 75 -16.65 -1.30 32.97
N CYS A 76 -17.38 -0.51 32.19
CA CYS A 76 -18.21 0.60 32.68
C CYS A 76 -19.52 0.62 31.89
N ARG A 77 -20.70 0.62 32.53
CA ARG A 77 -21.98 0.76 31.80
C ARG A 77 -22.32 2.21 31.53
N SER A 78 -21.94 3.12 32.42
CA SER A 78 -22.19 4.55 32.23
C SER A 78 -21.20 5.23 31.28
N GLU A 79 -21.61 6.38 30.73
CA GLU A 79 -20.74 7.21 29.87
C GLU A 79 -19.59 7.85 30.67
N ASP A 80 -19.78 8.00 31.97
CA ASP A 80 -18.87 8.50 32.98
C ASP A 80 -18.24 7.34 33.79
N ASP A 81 -17.09 7.55 34.44
CA ASP A 81 -16.35 6.47 35.13
C ASP A 81 -16.97 6.06 36.49
N SER A 82 -18.25 6.43 36.71
CA SER A 82 -18.95 6.33 37.99
C SER A 82 -19.17 4.90 38.47
N ASP A 83 -19.30 3.95 37.53
CA ASP A 83 -19.55 2.54 37.78
C ASP A 83 -18.46 1.61 37.20
N SER A 84 -17.27 2.16 36.94
CA SER A 84 -16.14 1.42 36.39
C SER A 84 -15.68 0.32 37.36
N VAL A 85 -15.64 -0.91 36.88
CA VAL A 85 -15.17 -2.08 37.63
C VAL A 85 -14.07 -2.80 36.88
N LYS A 86 -13.03 -3.25 37.61
CA LYS A 86 -12.00 -4.11 37.03
C LYS A 86 -12.59 -5.47 36.70
N VAL A 87 -12.25 -5.99 35.54
CA VAL A 87 -12.75 -7.29 35.06
C VAL A 87 -11.62 -8.26 34.79
N GLU A 88 -11.93 -9.55 34.92
CA GLU A 88 -10.99 -10.61 34.58
C GLU A 88 -10.80 -10.68 33.06
N PHE A 89 -9.57 -10.87 32.63
CA PHE A 89 -9.24 -11.17 31.24
C PHE A 89 -8.26 -12.33 31.16
N ILE A 90 -8.32 -13.08 30.06
CA ILE A 90 -7.35 -14.11 29.71
C ILE A 90 -6.93 -13.94 28.25
N THR A 91 -5.77 -14.49 27.89
CA THR A 91 -5.34 -14.59 26.49
C THR A 91 -5.47 -16.02 25.99
N ARG A 92 -5.99 -16.20 24.78
CA ARG A 92 -6.09 -17.50 24.10
C ARG A 92 -5.26 -17.45 22.80
N ASN A 93 -4.50 -18.50 22.51
CA ASN A 93 -3.77 -18.58 21.24
C ASN A 93 -4.75 -18.59 20.07
N PHE A 94 -4.42 -17.86 18.99
CA PHE A 94 -5.20 -17.81 17.76
C PHE A 94 -4.38 -18.31 16.57
N THR A 95 -3.37 -17.57 16.15
CA THR A 95 -2.52 -17.90 14.99
C THR A 95 -1.06 -17.51 15.26
N SER A 96 -0.14 -17.79 14.31
CA SER A 96 1.25 -17.32 14.38
C SER A 96 1.37 -15.79 14.41
N TYR A 97 0.36 -15.09 13.89
CA TYR A 97 0.31 -13.63 13.76
C TYR A 97 -0.71 -12.99 14.73
N GLY A 98 -1.25 -13.73 15.71
CA GLY A 98 -2.27 -13.17 16.59
C GLY A 98 -2.63 -14.00 17.82
N THR A 99 -3.22 -13.32 18.80
CA THR A 99 -3.73 -13.87 20.05
C THR A 99 -5.08 -13.23 20.33
N THR A 100 -6.00 -13.96 20.96
CA THR A 100 -7.31 -13.43 21.37
C THR A 100 -7.22 -12.94 22.82
N LEU A 101 -7.54 -11.67 23.05
CA LEU A 101 -7.85 -11.15 24.38
C LEU A 101 -9.32 -11.42 24.69
N VAL A 102 -9.58 -12.17 25.77
CA VAL A 102 -10.92 -12.52 26.22
C VAL A 102 -11.23 -11.72 27.48
N VAL A 103 -12.16 -10.79 27.39
CA VAL A 103 -12.63 -9.96 28.50
C VAL A 103 -13.95 -10.55 29.01
N LYS A 104 -14.01 -10.92 30.30
CA LYS A 104 -15.22 -11.48 30.91
C LYS A 104 -16.09 -10.38 31.50
N PHE A 105 -17.36 -10.32 31.11
CA PHE A 105 -18.27 -9.32 31.67
C PHE A 105 -18.79 -9.73 33.07
N PRO A 106 -19.03 -8.76 33.97
CA PRO A 106 -19.62 -9.06 35.28
C PRO A 106 -21.02 -9.68 35.20
N ALA A 107 -21.77 -9.36 34.14
CA ALA A 107 -23.06 -9.94 33.82
C ALA A 107 -23.23 -9.97 32.28
N PRO A 108 -24.02 -10.91 31.73
CA PRO A 108 -24.28 -10.96 30.29
C PRO A 108 -24.88 -9.64 29.77
N CYS A 109 -24.34 -9.16 28.65
CA CYS A 109 -24.86 -7.98 27.96
C CYS A 109 -26.16 -8.31 27.22
N LYS A 110 -27.08 -7.36 27.22
CA LYS A 110 -28.32 -7.42 26.44
C LYS A 110 -28.12 -6.82 25.06
N ILE A 111 -28.89 -7.28 24.08
CA ILE A 111 -28.93 -6.62 22.76
C ILE A 111 -29.24 -5.13 22.91
N GLU A 112 -28.59 -4.29 22.10
CA GLU A 112 -28.63 -2.82 22.14
C GLU A 112 -27.99 -2.17 23.37
N GLU A 113 -27.54 -2.92 24.38
CA GLU A 113 -26.80 -2.38 25.53
C GLU A 113 -25.51 -1.70 25.07
N GLN A 114 -25.26 -0.51 25.60
CA GLN A 114 -24.05 0.27 25.36
C GLN A 114 -23.22 0.33 26.64
N PHE A 115 -21.91 0.24 26.47
CA PHE A 115 -20.97 0.22 27.58
C PHE A 115 -19.56 0.58 27.07
N ARG A 116 -18.63 0.79 28.00
CA ARG A 116 -17.22 1.04 27.73
C ARG A 116 -16.35 -0.07 28.28
N VAL A 117 -15.29 -0.38 27.54
CA VAL A 117 -14.18 -1.22 28.01
C VAL A 117 -12.91 -0.39 27.92
N VAL A 118 -12.18 -0.30 29.03
CA VAL A 118 -10.91 0.42 29.12
C VAL A 118 -9.79 -0.59 29.27
N VAL A 119 -8.82 -0.57 28.36
CA VAL A 119 -7.67 -1.49 28.36
C VAL A 119 -6.38 -0.71 28.52
N LYS A 120 -5.62 -1.00 29.57
CA LYS A 120 -4.26 -0.49 29.76
C LYS A 120 -3.27 -1.51 29.24
N PHE A 121 -2.32 -1.06 28.43
CA PHE A 121 -1.34 -1.94 27.81
C PHE A 121 0.01 -1.25 27.58
N LEU A 122 1.01 -2.06 27.27
CA LEU A 122 2.31 -1.62 26.78
C LEU A 122 2.59 -2.35 25.47
N ALA A 123 2.75 -1.60 24.37
CA ALA A 123 3.23 -2.13 23.11
C ALA A 123 4.75 -1.98 23.03
N SER A 124 5.44 -3.05 22.64
CA SER A 124 6.89 -3.04 22.35
C SER A 124 7.13 -3.23 20.86
N ASP A 125 8.34 -3.65 20.48
CA ASP A 125 8.63 -4.14 19.13
C ASP A 125 7.58 -5.20 18.71
N GLY A 126 6.93 -4.95 17.57
CA GLY A 126 5.87 -5.77 17.02
C GLY A 126 5.76 -5.57 15.51
N PRO A 127 5.07 -6.45 14.78
CA PRO A 127 5.07 -6.43 13.31
C PRO A 127 4.41 -5.18 12.71
N GLY A 128 3.51 -4.51 13.44
CA GLY A 128 2.87 -3.25 13.02
C GLY A 128 3.54 -1.98 13.55
N ILE A 129 4.65 -2.08 14.28
CA ILE A 129 5.37 -0.94 14.86
C ILE A 129 6.84 -1.00 14.45
N SER A 130 7.29 0.00 13.69
CA SER A 130 8.67 0.11 13.24
C SER A 130 9.39 1.24 13.96
N TRP A 131 10.32 0.86 14.83
CA TRP A 131 11.29 1.74 15.45
C TRP A 131 12.54 1.81 14.58
N LEU A 132 12.86 3.00 14.10
CA LEU A 132 14.01 3.28 13.25
C LEU A 132 15.10 3.97 14.07
N GLU A 133 16.30 3.40 14.01
CA GLU A 133 17.50 4.01 14.55
C GLU A 133 17.89 5.23 13.70
N PRO A 134 18.66 6.20 14.25
CA PRO A 134 19.14 7.35 13.48
C PRO A 134 19.75 6.97 12.13
N ALA A 135 20.56 5.90 12.06
CA ALA A 135 21.19 5.50 10.79
C ALA A 135 20.19 5.10 9.67
N GLN A 136 18.92 4.87 10.01
CA GLN A 136 17.84 4.54 9.07
C GLN A 136 17.05 5.78 8.62
N THR A 137 17.18 6.92 9.30
CA THR A 137 16.51 8.19 8.96
C THR A 137 17.23 8.95 7.85
N ALA A 138 16.61 9.99 7.27
CA ALA A 138 17.23 10.79 6.22
C ALA A 138 18.38 11.65 6.78
N GLU A 139 18.17 12.31 7.92
CA GLU A 139 19.18 13.19 8.55
C GLU A 139 20.26 12.44 9.33
N LYS A 140 20.04 11.17 9.66
CA LYS A 140 20.97 10.33 10.44
C LYS A 140 21.20 10.79 11.88
N LYS A 141 20.32 11.63 12.43
CA LYS A 141 20.46 12.25 13.77
C LYS A 141 19.49 11.67 14.79
N GLU A 142 18.20 11.79 14.52
CA GLU A 142 17.13 11.39 15.44
C GLU A 142 16.52 10.05 15.04
N PRO A 143 15.99 9.27 16.01
CA PRO A 143 15.19 8.08 15.72
C PRO A 143 13.85 8.47 15.09
N PHE A 144 13.15 7.45 14.56
CA PHE A 144 11.83 7.64 13.96
C PHE A 144 10.93 6.45 14.30
N LEU A 145 9.65 6.69 14.50
CA LEU A 145 8.64 5.66 14.74
C LEU A 145 7.58 5.78 13.66
N TYR A 146 7.16 4.65 13.08
CA TYR A 146 5.91 4.59 12.35
C TYR A 146 5.16 3.30 12.55
N THR A 147 3.86 3.33 12.31
CA THR A 147 3.01 2.14 12.33
C THR A 147 2.52 1.79 10.93
N SER A 148 2.23 0.51 10.73
CA SER A 148 1.59 -0.03 9.52
C SER A 148 0.52 -1.01 9.96
N GLY A 149 -0.73 -0.73 9.64
CA GLY A 149 -1.86 -1.55 10.08
C GLY A 149 -2.25 -2.67 9.13
N PHE A 150 -1.93 -2.53 7.84
CA PHE A 150 -2.24 -3.52 6.81
C PHE A 150 -1.34 -4.77 6.90
N PRO A 151 -1.87 -6.00 6.66
CA PRO A 151 -3.30 -6.29 6.55
C PRO A 151 -3.98 -6.27 7.92
N VAL A 152 -3.39 -6.95 8.90
CA VAL A 152 -3.98 -7.11 10.25
C VAL A 152 -3.01 -6.74 11.37
N LEU A 153 -2.01 -5.92 11.08
CA LEU A 153 -0.86 -5.66 11.94
C LEU A 153 -1.16 -4.72 13.12
N ASN A 154 -2.23 -3.91 13.06
CA ASN A 154 -2.59 -3.00 14.15
C ASN A 154 -3.02 -3.71 15.45
N ARG A 155 -3.24 -5.03 15.41
CA ARG A 155 -3.34 -5.87 16.62
C ARG A 155 -2.08 -5.86 17.48
N SER A 156 -0.94 -5.41 16.93
CA SER A 156 0.30 -5.19 17.65
C SER A 156 0.46 -3.76 18.20
N LEU A 157 -0.48 -2.86 17.88
CA LEU A 157 -0.52 -1.48 18.34
C LEU A 157 -1.58 -1.27 19.42
N PHE A 158 -2.80 -1.77 19.22
CA PHE A 158 -3.90 -1.70 20.18
C PHE A 158 -4.80 -2.94 20.06
N PRO A 159 -5.52 -3.35 21.12
CA PRO A 159 -6.55 -4.39 21.04
C PRO A 159 -7.73 -3.97 20.17
N GLY A 160 -8.30 -4.86 19.35
CA GLY A 160 -9.44 -4.43 18.55
C GLY A 160 -10.11 -5.49 17.70
N PHE A 161 -11.09 -5.05 16.92
CA PHE A 161 -11.62 -5.84 15.80
C PHE A 161 -10.72 -5.59 14.59
N HIS A 162 -9.73 -6.48 14.39
CA HIS A 162 -8.74 -6.34 13.33
C HIS A 162 -9.16 -7.09 12.07
N THR A 163 -10.30 -6.65 11.54
CA THR A 163 -10.93 -7.11 10.30
C THR A 163 -11.41 -5.89 9.50
N PRO A 164 -11.33 -5.91 8.15
CA PRO A 164 -11.81 -4.81 7.32
C PRO A 164 -13.35 -4.71 7.31
N MET A 165 -14.05 -5.71 7.87
CA MET A 165 -15.51 -5.68 8.10
C MET A 165 -15.96 -4.60 9.08
N THR A 166 -15.13 -4.28 10.06
CA THR A 166 -15.47 -3.31 11.10
C THR A 166 -14.91 -1.95 10.75
N LYS A 167 -15.75 -0.92 10.80
CA LYS A 167 -15.33 0.47 10.63
C LYS A 167 -15.79 1.31 11.81
N SER A 168 -14.91 2.16 12.32
CA SER A 168 -15.20 3.01 13.47
C SER A 168 -14.50 4.37 13.37
N PRO A 169 -15.15 5.46 13.82
CA PRO A 169 -14.45 6.71 14.09
C PRO A 169 -13.53 6.53 15.30
N TYR A 170 -12.53 7.39 15.43
CA TYR A 170 -11.59 7.29 16.54
C TYR A 170 -10.95 8.63 16.91
N SER A 171 -10.37 8.68 18.10
CA SER A 171 -9.54 9.80 18.55
C SER A 171 -8.32 9.29 19.29
N VAL A 172 -7.25 10.08 19.27
CA VAL A 172 -5.99 9.70 19.88
C VAL A 172 -5.35 10.92 20.52
N ALA A 173 -4.86 10.76 21.74
CA ALA A 173 -3.90 11.66 22.35
C ALA A 173 -2.53 10.99 22.34
N VAL A 174 -1.55 11.55 21.64
CA VAL A 174 -0.18 11.03 21.56
C VAL A 174 0.78 12.00 22.23
N LYS A 175 1.34 11.59 23.37
CA LYS A 175 2.44 12.30 24.02
C LYS A 175 3.78 11.82 23.45
N VAL A 176 4.60 12.75 22.98
CA VAL A 176 5.92 12.47 22.39
C VAL A 176 7.02 13.28 23.09
N PRO A 177 8.30 12.85 23.03
CA PRO A 177 9.40 13.63 23.60
C PRO A 177 9.53 15.02 22.97
N ASP A 178 10.05 15.99 23.71
CA ASP A 178 10.28 17.34 23.19
C ASP A 178 11.17 17.31 21.93
N GLY A 179 10.86 18.16 20.96
CA GLY A 179 11.52 18.18 19.65
C GLY A 179 10.96 17.20 18.62
N PHE A 180 10.12 16.24 19.05
CA PHE A 180 9.41 15.35 18.13
C PHE A 180 8.01 15.87 17.80
N THR A 181 7.58 15.56 16.59
CA THR A 181 6.23 15.82 16.08
C THR A 181 5.53 14.50 15.81
N ALA A 182 4.28 14.36 16.25
CA ALA A 182 3.41 13.26 15.86
C ALA A 182 2.52 13.67 14.69
N VAL A 183 2.30 12.75 13.75
CA VAL A 183 1.32 12.86 12.67
C VAL A 183 0.54 11.55 12.56
N MET A 184 -0.74 11.64 12.19
CA MET A 184 -1.63 10.47 12.22
C MET A 184 -2.70 10.53 11.13
N SER A 185 -3.27 9.38 10.76
CA SER A 185 -4.33 9.27 9.75
C SER A 185 -5.70 9.74 10.24
N ALA A 186 -5.81 11.03 10.51
CA ALA A 186 -6.96 11.66 11.13
C ALA A 186 -7.37 12.97 10.41
N SER A 187 -8.67 13.26 10.43
CA SER A 187 -9.23 14.44 9.73
C SER A 187 -9.01 15.75 10.48
N LYS A 188 -8.74 15.70 11.79
CA LYS A 188 -8.44 16.85 12.64
C LYS A 188 -7.23 16.56 13.53
N GLY A 189 -6.41 17.58 13.76
CA GLY A 189 -5.24 17.54 14.62
C GLY A 189 -5.04 18.85 15.38
N GLU A 190 -4.66 18.75 16.65
CA GLU A 190 -4.29 19.87 17.52
C GLU A 190 -3.00 19.52 18.28
N HIS A 191 -2.12 20.50 18.51
CA HIS A 191 -0.90 20.32 19.28
C HIS A 191 -0.96 21.10 20.59
N ARG A 192 -0.98 20.38 21.71
CA ARG A 192 -0.90 20.94 23.07
C ARG A 192 0.56 21.06 23.48
N MET A 193 1.11 22.26 23.34
CA MET A 193 2.52 22.57 23.63
C MET A 193 2.95 22.30 25.08
N ALA A 194 2.04 22.43 26.05
CA ALA A 194 2.37 22.39 27.48
C ALA A 194 3.02 21.07 27.96
N ASP A 195 2.71 19.96 27.30
CA ASP A 195 3.27 18.64 27.62
C ASP A 195 3.56 17.79 26.36
N ASN A 196 3.77 18.48 25.24
CA ASN A 196 4.03 17.94 23.90
C ASN A 196 3.08 16.79 23.50
N THR A 197 1.77 17.03 23.66
CA THR A 197 0.72 16.07 23.30
C THR A 197 0.01 16.51 22.01
N PHE A 198 -0.14 15.60 21.07
CA PHE A 198 -0.91 15.79 19.85
C PHE A 198 -2.26 15.10 19.98
N LEU A 199 -3.33 15.85 19.76
CA LEU A 199 -4.71 15.37 19.80
C LEU A 199 -5.21 15.20 18.37
N PHE A 200 -5.74 14.03 18.05
CA PHE A 200 -6.25 13.71 16.74
C PHE A 200 -7.67 13.19 16.82
N THR A 201 -8.46 13.46 15.78
CA THR A 201 -9.80 12.89 15.62
C THR A 201 -10.05 12.52 14.18
N MET A 202 -10.50 11.29 13.97
CA MET A 202 -11.02 10.81 12.70
C MET A 202 -12.53 10.61 12.82
N GLU A 203 -13.27 11.53 12.23
CA GLU A 203 -14.73 11.57 12.32
C GLU A 203 -15.39 10.51 11.44
N GLN A 204 -14.76 10.17 10.32
CA GLN A 204 -15.28 9.19 9.38
C GLN A 204 -14.93 7.76 9.85
N PRO A 205 -15.86 6.81 9.75
CA PRO A 205 -15.60 5.44 10.16
C PRO A 205 -14.65 4.75 9.17
N ILE A 206 -13.52 4.25 9.68
CA ILE A 206 -12.53 3.51 8.88
C ILE A 206 -12.22 2.14 9.48
N PRO A 207 -11.81 1.16 8.66
CA PRO A 207 -11.28 -0.09 9.17
C PRO A 207 -9.97 0.11 9.94
N SER A 208 -9.74 -0.73 10.94
CA SER A 208 -8.63 -0.55 11.88
C SER A 208 -7.25 -0.63 11.21
N TYR A 209 -7.10 -1.30 10.06
CA TYR A 209 -5.82 -1.38 9.34
C TYR A 209 -5.33 -0.02 8.78
N LEU A 210 -6.21 0.98 8.70
CA LEU A 210 -5.91 2.33 8.20
C LEU A 210 -5.51 3.32 9.30
N VAL A 211 -5.49 2.89 10.56
CA VAL A 211 -5.00 3.71 11.68
C VAL A 211 -3.47 3.71 11.62
N ALA A 212 -2.87 4.88 11.40
CA ALA A 212 -1.43 5.02 11.21
C ALA A 212 -0.89 6.21 11.99
N LEU A 213 0.23 6.00 12.66
CA LEU A 213 0.96 6.98 13.45
C LEU A 213 2.40 7.06 12.93
N ALA A 214 2.95 8.26 12.84
CA ALA A 214 4.38 8.48 12.72
C ALA A 214 4.85 9.54 13.72
N VAL A 215 6.05 9.35 14.27
CA VAL A 215 6.69 10.26 15.22
C VAL A 215 8.16 10.39 14.86
N GLY A 216 8.62 11.63 14.70
CA GLY A 216 9.99 11.93 14.30
C GLY A 216 10.28 13.43 14.35
N ASP A 217 11.47 13.82 13.92
CA ASP A 217 11.78 15.20 13.55
C ASP A 217 11.06 15.53 12.23
N LEU A 218 9.80 15.95 12.35
CA LEU A 218 8.91 16.18 11.21
C LEU A 218 8.51 17.65 11.13
N VAL A 219 8.64 18.17 9.91
CA VAL A 219 8.18 19.51 9.50
C VAL A 219 7.22 19.39 8.33
N SER A 220 6.45 20.44 8.06
CA SER A 220 5.52 20.47 6.93
C SER A 220 5.51 21.77 6.14
N ALA A 221 5.01 21.66 4.91
CA ALA A 221 4.70 22.79 4.05
C ALA A 221 3.37 22.55 3.33
N GLU A 222 2.56 23.59 3.20
CA GLU A 222 1.40 23.57 2.30
C GLU A 222 1.90 23.51 0.85
N VAL A 223 1.28 22.62 0.07
CA VAL A 223 1.54 22.43 -1.38
C VAL A 223 0.24 22.47 -2.19
N GLY A 224 -0.87 22.85 -1.56
CA GLY A 224 -2.18 22.95 -2.18
C GLY A 224 -3.20 23.52 -1.22
N PRO A 225 -4.46 23.72 -1.65
CA PRO A 225 -5.51 24.32 -0.82
C PRO A 225 -5.93 23.42 0.36
N ARG A 226 -5.65 22.11 0.28
CA ARG A 226 -6.03 21.10 1.28
C ARG A 226 -5.00 19.99 1.44
N THR A 227 -3.73 20.29 1.16
CA THR A 227 -2.63 19.31 1.15
C THR A 227 -1.36 19.91 1.73
N ARG A 228 -0.82 19.24 2.74
CA ARG A 228 0.57 19.39 3.20
C ARG A 228 1.42 18.23 2.74
N VAL A 229 2.69 18.52 2.56
CA VAL A 229 3.74 17.51 2.65
C VAL A 229 4.37 17.57 4.04
N TRP A 230 4.58 16.40 4.64
CA TRP A 230 5.29 16.19 5.91
C TRP A 230 6.56 15.39 5.62
N THR A 231 7.68 15.73 6.25
CA THR A 231 8.95 15.01 6.09
C THR A 231 10.00 15.46 7.10
N GLU A 232 11.17 14.82 7.11
CA GLU A 232 12.36 15.30 7.82
C GLU A 232 12.88 16.62 7.19
N PRO A 233 13.43 17.56 7.97
CA PRO A 233 13.77 18.91 7.49
C PRO A 233 14.60 18.96 6.20
N CYS A 234 15.56 18.05 6.05
CA CYS A 234 16.43 17.98 4.86
C CYS A 234 15.69 17.69 3.54
N LEU A 235 14.49 17.10 3.59
CA LEU A 235 13.69 16.74 2.41
C LEU A 235 12.58 17.75 2.09
N LEU A 236 12.26 18.67 3.01
CA LEU A 236 11.09 19.55 2.90
C LEU A 236 11.11 20.40 1.62
N GLN A 237 12.27 20.96 1.29
CA GLN A 237 12.40 21.81 0.11
C GLN A 237 12.19 21.03 -1.18
N ALA A 238 12.72 19.80 -1.27
CA ALA A 238 12.54 18.93 -2.41
C ALA A 238 11.06 18.51 -2.54
N ALA A 239 10.43 18.08 -1.45
CA ALA A 239 9.01 17.72 -1.43
C ALA A 239 8.10 18.86 -1.85
N LYS A 240 8.37 20.08 -1.37
CA LYS A 240 7.62 21.28 -1.77
C LYS A 240 7.78 21.56 -3.26
N GLN A 241 9.01 21.59 -3.78
CA GLN A 241 9.27 21.87 -5.20
C GLN A 241 8.62 20.83 -6.12
N GLU A 242 8.66 19.55 -5.71
CA GLU A 242 8.08 18.45 -6.46
C GLU A 242 6.56 18.59 -6.56
N TYR A 243 5.87 18.87 -5.45
CA TYR A 243 4.41 18.69 -5.35
C TYR A 243 3.56 19.94 -5.18
N ASP A 244 4.14 21.14 -5.24
CA ASP A 244 3.39 22.42 -5.21
C ASP A 244 2.36 22.50 -6.35
N GLY A 245 1.07 22.48 -5.97
CA GLY A 245 -0.11 22.46 -6.84
C GLY A 245 -0.45 21.09 -7.45
N VAL A 246 0.52 20.17 -7.53
CA VAL A 246 0.42 18.92 -8.31
C VAL A 246 -0.62 17.96 -7.74
N ILE A 247 -0.64 17.79 -6.42
CA ILE A 247 -1.54 16.84 -5.75
C ILE A 247 -3.01 17.27 -5.91
N GLU A 248 -3.28 18.57 -5.92
CA GLU A 248 -4.63 19.09 -6.10
C GLU A 248 -5.17 18.81 -7.51
N GLU A 249 -4.31 18.84 -8.54
CA GLU A 249 -4.71 18.46 -9.92
C GLU A 249 -5.25 17.02 -9.95
N PHE A 250 -4.62 16.10 -9.23
CA PHE A 250 -5.06 14.70 -9.13
C PHE A 250 -6.37 14.57 -8.34
N LEU A 251 -6.50 15.28 -7.21
CA LEU A 251 -7.71 15.26 -6.39
C LEU A 251 -8.93 15.76 -7.18
N VAL A 252 -8.79 16.86 -7.92
CA VAL A 252 -9.88 17.43 -8.73
C VAL A 252 -10.35 16.45 -9.81
N VAL A 253 -9.41 15.77 -10.48
CA VAL A 253 -9.76 14.74 -11.47
C VAL A 253 -10.42 13.53 -10.82
N GLY A 254 -9.89 13.07 -9.68
CA GLY A 254 -10.49 12.00 -8.88
C GLY A 254 -11.92 12.35 -8.46
N GLU A 255 -12.16 13.55 -7.96
CA GLU A 255 -13.51 14.02 -7.57
C GLU A 255 -14.48 14.08 -8.74
N LYS A 256 -14.01 14.57 -9.90
CA LYS A 256 -14.77 14.58 -11.14
C LYS A 256 -15.17 13.17 -11.56
N LEU A 257 -14.31 12.17 -11.37
CA LEU A 257 -14.55 10.80 -11.82
C LEU A 257 -15.32 9.94 -10.82
N PHE A 258 -15.07 10.08 -9.51
CA PHE A 258 -15.51 9.12 -8.49
C PHE A 258 -16.43 9.72 -7.43
N GLY A 259 -16.67 11.04 -7.46
CA GLY A 259 -17.50 11.77 -6.50
C GLY A 259 -16.68 12.52 -5.44
N PRO A 260 -17.33 13.28 -4.55
CA PRO A 260 -16.63 14.21 -3.64
C PRO A 260 -15.56 13.56 -2.76
N TYR A 261 -14.47 14.27 -2.48
CA TYR A 261 -13.47 13.86 -1.49
C TYR A 261 -13.96 14.20 -0.08
N VAL A 262 -14.27 13.17 0.73
CA VAL A 262 -14.98 13.34 2.01
C VAL A 262 -14.11 13.35 3.27
N TRP A 263 -12.79 13.34 3.11
CA TRP A 263 -11.83 13.24 4.21
C TRP A 263 -11.31 14.59 4.70
N GLY A 264 -11.69 15.69 4.03
CA GLY A 264 -11.23 17.04 4.34
C GLY A 264 -9.89 17.34 3.68
N ARG A 265 -8.79 16.99 4.35
CA ARG A 265 -7.42 17.18 3.83
C ARG A 265 -6.86 15.89 3.26
N TYR A 266 -5.97 16.02 2.29
CA TYR A 266 -5.13 14.93 1.81
C TYR A 266 -3.68 15.36 2.01
N ASP A 267 -3.08 15.00 3.14
CA ASP A 267 -1.66 15.26 3.39
C ASP A 267 -0.81 14.03 3.00
N VAL A 268 0.47 14.26 2.70
CA VAL A 268 1.43 13.22 2.31
C VAL A 268 2.64 13.27 3.23
N LEU A 269 3.01 12.15 3.84
CA LEU A 269 4.23 11.98 4.61
C LEU A 269 5.30 11.27 3.78
N PHE A 270 6.37 11.98 3.42
CA PHE A 270 7.57 11.36 2.88
C PHE A 270 8.35 10.71 4.02
N MET A 271 8.30 9.38 4.03
CA MET A 271 8.91 8.54 5.05
C MET A 271 10.44 8.58 4.97
N PRO A 272 11.14 8.12 6.03
CA PRO A 272 12.57 7.86 5.97
C PRO A 272 12.99 6.95 4.79
N PRO A 273 14.24 7.06 4.29
CA PRO A 273 14.71 6.25 3.17
C PRO A 273 14.66 4.74 3.40
N SER A 274 14.65 4.30 4.67
CA SER A 274 14.49 2.90 5.04
C SER A 274 13.07 2.35 4.84
N PHE A 275 12.07 3.19 4.59
CA PHE A 275 10.67 2.75 4.40
C PHE A 275 10.56 1.74 3.25
N PRO A 276 10.05 0.53 3.50
CA PRO A 276 10.21 -0.58 2.55
C PRO A 276 9.18 -0.56 1.41
N PHE A 277 8.09 0.20 1.53
CA PHE A 277 6.95 0.15 0.62
C PHE A 277 6.91 1.31 -0.39
N GLY A 278 5.95 1.27 -1.33
CA GLY A 278 5.68 2.35 -2.27
C GLY A 278 4.93 3.50 -1.61
N GLY A 279 3.71 3.19 -1.18
CA GLY A 279 2.88 4.04 -0.36
C GLY A 279 2.00 3.21 0.56
N MET A 280 1.19 3.91 1.36
CA MET A 280 0.09 3.36 2.15
C MET A 280 -0.98 4.44 2.26
N GLU A 281 -2.22 4.06 1.94
CA GLU A 281 -3.37 4.92 1.70
C GLU A 281 -4.04 5.47 2.98
N ASN A 282 -3.27 5.60 4.07
CA ASN A 282 -3.82 6.00 5.36
C ASN A 282 -4.61 7.31 5.20
N PRO A 283 -5.92 7.33 5.50
CA PRO A 283 -6.77 8.45 5.14
C PRO A 283 -6.29 9.74 5.82
N CYS A 284 -6.40 10.86 5.11
CA CYS A 284 -5.90 12.18 5.49
C CYS A 284 -4.36 12.31 5.54
N LEU A 285 -3.59 11.22 5.60
CA LEU A 285 -2.12 11.24 5.71
C LEU A 285 -1.48 10.04 5.01
N THR A 286 -1.38 10.09 3.70
CA THR A 286 -0.75 9.02 2.91
C THR A 286 0.74 8.93 3.22
N PHE A 287 1.24 7.74 3.53
CA PHE A 287 2.69 7.51 3.68
C PHE A 287 3.28 7.16 2.33
N VAL A 288 4.40 7.78 1.95
CA VAL A 288 5.09 7.47 0.69
C VAL A 288 6.60 7.37 0.88
N THR A 289 7.23 6.58 0.01
CA THR A 289 8.69 6.52 -0.07
C THR A 289 9.29 7.88 -0.51
N PRO A 290 10.45 8.28 0.02
CA PRO A 290 11.15 9.49 -0.44
C PRO A 290 11.72 9.32 -1.85
N CYS A 291 11.72 8.09 -2.40
CA CYS A 291 12.13 7.85 -3.78
C CYS A 291 11.25 8.53 -4.83
N LEU A 292 10.07 9.05 -4.45
CA LEU A 292 9.21 9.81 -5.36
C LEU A 292 9.70 11.24 -5.59
N LEU A 293 10.68 11.72 -4.81
CA LEU A 293 11.31 13.03 -4.97
C LEU A 293 12.34 13.01 -6.11
N ALA A 294 11.85 12.89 -7.35
CA ALA A 294 12.70 12.79 -8.53
C ALA A 294 13.29 14.14 -8.99
N GLY A 295 12.64 15.25 -8.65
CA GLY A 295 12.98 16.62 -9.08
C GLY A 295 12.21 17.09 -10.31
N ASP A 296 11.34 16.24 -10.88
CA ASP A 296 10.71 16.45 -12.19
C ASP A 296 9.24 15.98 -12.27
N ARG A 297 8.66 15.57 -11.14
CA ARG A 297 7.28 15.11 -10.96
C ARG A 297 6.95 13.78 -11.63
N SER A 298 7.95 13.09 -12.17
CA SER A 298 7.70 11.95 -13.04
C SER A 298 7.31 10.65 -12.33
N LEU A 299 7.36 10.62 -11.00
CA LEU A 299 6.97 9.48 -10.15
C LEU A 299 5.70 9.76 -9.34
N ALA A 300 4.89 10.71 -9.78
CA ALA A 300 3.66 11.13 -9.09
C ALA A 300 2.51 10.12 -9.22
N ASP A 301 2.63 9.11 -10.10
CA ASP A 301 1.62 8.07 -10.32
C ASP A 301 1.33 7.23 -9.06
N VAL A 302 2.34 7.04 -8.21
CA VAL A 302 2.15 6.41 -6.89
C VAL A 302 1.22 7.27 -6.03
N ILE A 303 1.38 8.59 -6.00
CA ILE A 303 0.44 9.46 -5.25
C ILE A 303 -0.97 9.37 -5.85
N VAL A 304 -1.10 9.29 -7.17
CA VAL A 304 -2.41 9.09 -7.82
C VAL A 304 -3.07 7.79 -7.35
N HIS A 305 -2.29 6.71 -7.20
CA HIS A 305 -2.77 5.43 -6.67
C HIS A 305 -3.35 5.60 -5.26
N GLU A 306 -2.57 6.19 -4.36
CA GLU A 306 -3.00 6.42 -2.97
C GLU A 306 -4.18 7.39 -2.85
N ILE A 307 -4.28 8.37 -3.76
CA ILE A 307 -5.47 9.22 -3.88
C ILE A 307 -6.69 8.37 -4.23
N CYS A 308 -6.58 7.46 -5.20
CA CYS A 308 -7.70 6.64 -5.65
C CYS A 308 -8.23 5.69 -4.55
N HIS A 309 -7.37 5.25 -3.63
CA HIS A 309 -7.79 4.49 -2.45
C HIS A 309 -8.74 5.26 -1.53
N SER A 310 -8.75 6.60 -1.58
CA SER A 310 -9.72 7.44 -0.87
C SER A 310 -11.16 7.10 -1.23
N TRP A 311 -11.40 6.50 -2.40
CA TRP A 311 -12.69 5.95 -2.83
C TRP A 311 -12.70 4.41 -2.77
N PHE A 312 -11.70 3.76 -3.36
CA PHE A 312 -11.61 2.30 -3.52
C PHE A 312 -10.66 1.69 -2.49
N GLY A 313 -11.19 1.31 -1.33
CA GLY A 313 -10.41 0.83 -0.18
C GLY A 313 -10.86 1.53 1.09
N ASN A 314 -10.72 2.86 1.16
CA ASN A 314 -11.06 3.62 2.36
C ASN A 314 -12.58 3.79 2.52
N LEU A 315 -13.28 4.27 1.48
CA LEU A 315 -14.73 4.43 1.51
C LEU A 315 -15.46 3.10 1.31
N VAL A 316 -15.15 2.39 0.23
CA VAL A 316 -15.68 1.06 -0.07
C VAL A 316 -14.55 0.05 0.14
N THR A 317 -14.67 -0.80 1.16
CA THR A 317 -13.59 -1.71 1.57
C THR A 317 -13.96 -3.16 1.24
N ASN A 318 -13.00 -4.00 0.88
CA ASN A 318 -13.18 -5.45 0.90
C ASN A 318 -13.67 -5.94 2.29
N ALA A 319 -14.64 -6.84 2.34
CA ALA A 319 -15.15 -7.40 3.60
C ALA A 319 -14.20 -8.45 4.20
N ASN A 320 -13.35 -9.07 3.41
CA ASN A 320 -12.27 -9.95 3.87
C ASN A 320 -11.06 -9.86 2.95
N TRP A 321 -9.92 -10.36 3.41
CA TRP A 321 -8.66 -10.32 2.66
C TRP A 321 -8.66 -11.21 1.41
N GLY A 322 -9.58 -12.17 1.30
CA GLY A 322 -9.70 -13.00 0.11
C GLY A 322 -10.21 -12.22 -1.12
N ASP A 323 -10.99 -11.17 -0.89
CA ASP A 323 -11.48 -10.23 -1.90
C ASP A 323 -10.66 -8.93 -1.94
N PHE A 324 -9.37 -8.97 -1.56
CA PHE A 324 -8.49 -7.80 -1.57
C PHE A 324 -8.38 -7.10 -2.94
N TRP A 325 -8.63 -7.82 -4.03
CA TRP A 325 -8.71 -7.25 -5.37
C TRP A 325 -9.79 -6.16 -5.52
N LEU A 326 -10.82 -6.13 -4.67
CA LEU A 326 -11.82 -5.07 -4.68
C LEU A 326 -11.22 -3.71 -4.31
N ASN A 327 -10.18 -3.70 -3.48
CA ASN A 327 -9.41 -2.49 -3.20
C ASN A 327 -8.45 -2.26 -4.36
N GLU A 328 -7.56 -3.22 -4.63
CA GLU A 328 -6.40 -2.98 -5.50
C GLU A 328 -6.73 -2.96 -6.99
N GLY A 329 -7.60 -3.86 -7.44
CA GLY A 329 -8.01 -3.91 -8.84
C GLY A 329 -8.79 -2.66 -9.26
N PHE A 330 -9.70 -2.19 -8.40
CA PHE A 330 -10.42 -0.93 -8.63
C PHE A 330 -9.50 0.28 -8.51
N THR A 331 -8.58 0.31 -7.53
CA THR A 331 -7.62 1.42 -7.37
C THR A 331 -6.66 1.49 -8.55
N MET A 332 -6.11 0.37 -9.02
CA MET A 332 -5.27 0.33 -10.21
C MET A 332 -6.00 0.80 -11.46
N TYR A 333 -7.28 0.44 -11.62
CA TYR A 333 -8.12 0.97 -12.70
C TYR A 333 -8.33 2.48 -12.55
N ALA A 334 -8.69 2.94 -11.36
CA ALA A 334 -8.94 4.34 -11.05
C ALA A 334 -7.69 5.21 -11.26
N GLN A 335 -6.52 4.73 -10.82
CA GLN A 335 -5.23 5.39 -11.05
C GLN A 335 -4.99 5.60 -12.53
N ARG A 336 -5.08 4.53 -13.33
CA ARG A 336 -4.87 4.61 -14.79
C ARG A 336 -5.94 5.46 -15.48
N ARG A 337 -7.16 5.49 -14.95
CA ARG A 337 -8.24 6.36 -15.43
C ARG A 337 -7.96 7.84 -15.16
N VAL A 338 -7.46 8.19 -13.97
CA VAL A 338 -7.03 9.56 -13.61
C VAL A 338 -5.82 9.97 -14.44
N CYS A 339 -4.78 9.13 -14.51
CA CYS A 339 -3.61 9.37 -15.35
C CYS A 339 -4.00 9.56 -16.82
N ARG A 340 -5.04 8.89 -17.32
CA ARG A 340 -5.50 9.05 -18.71
C ARG A 340 -6.08 10.44 -18.96
N GLU A 341 -6.83 11.01 -18.01
CA GLU A 341 -7.35 12.38 -18.14
C GLU A 341 -6.22 13.42 -18.14
N ILE A 342 -5.12 13.16 -17.43
CA ILE A 342 -4.05 14.13 -17.20
C ILE A 342 -2.93 14.01 -18.24
N TYR A 343 -2.44 12.79 -18.44
CA TYR A 343 -1.27 12.49 -19.27
C TYR A 343 -1.64 11.91 -20.64
N GLY A 344 -2.90 11.50 -20.82
CA GLY A 344 -3.39 10.94 -22.07
C GLY A 344 -3.15 9.44 -22.21
N GLU A 345 -3.90 8.85 -23.15
CA GLU A 345 -4.03 7.39 -23.30
C GLU A 345 -2.75 6.67 -23.71
N ALA A 346 -1.87 7.32 -24.47
CA ALA A 346 -0.61 6.72 -24.91
C ALA A 346 0.32 6.43 -23.71
N ILE A 347 0.41 7.36 -22.76
CA ILE A 347 1.25 7.22 -21.56
C ILE A 347 0.65 6.15 -20.63
N THR A 348 -0.67 6.17 -20.40
CA THR A 348 -1.30 5.15 -19.55
C THR A 348 -1.31 3.76 -20.17
N SER A 349 -1.33 3.66 -21.50
CA SER A 349 -1.16 2.39 -22.20
C SER A 349 0.23 1.79 -21.95
N LEU A 350 1.26 2.65 -21.86
CA LEU A 350 2.61 2.25 -21.52
C LEU A 350 2.71 1.78 -20.05
N GLU A 351 2.11 2.51 -19.11
CA GLU A 351 2.03 2.10 -17.70
C GLU A 351 1.34 0.74 -17.55
N ALA A 352 0.23 0.53 -18.27
CA ALA A 352 -0.47 -0.75 -18.28
C ALA A 352 0.33 -1.88 -18.96
N ALA A 353 1.18 -1.56 -19.94
CA ALA A 353 2.09 -2.54 -20.54
C ALA A 353 3.17 -2.98 -19.54
N THR A 354 3.75 -2.04 -18.78
CA THR A 354 4.70 -2.35 -17.69
C THR A 354 4.01 -3.17 -16.59
N GLY A 355 2.80 -2.81 -16.18
CA GLY A 355 2.01 -3.60 -15.22
C GLY A 355 1.74 -5.04 -15.69
N ARG A 356 1.40 -5.21 -16.98
CA ARG A 356 1.25 -6.53 -17.61
C ARG A 356 2.55 -7.34 -17.58
N ALA A 357 3.69 -6.70 -17.86
CA ALA A 357 4.99 -7.35 -17.79
C ALA A 357 5.34 -7.80 -16.36
N LEU A 358 5.02 -6.98 -15.35
CA LEU A 358 5.19 -7.34 -13.93
C LEU A 358 4.35 -8.55 -13.53
N LEU A 359 3.05 -8.58 -13.91
CA LEU A 359 2.20 -9.74 -13.67
C LEU A 359 2.73 -11.00 -14.35
N ARG A 360 3.27 -10.86 -15.57
CA ARG A 360 3.86 -11.98 -16.30
C ARG A 360 5.09 -12.52 -15.59
N GLN A 361 6.01 -11.63 -15.21
CA GLN A 361 7.18 -11.99 -14.43
C GLN A 361 6.80 -12.67 -13.11
N HIS A 362 5.77 -12.17 -12.41
CA HIS A 362 5.25 -12.80 -11.19
C HIS A 362 4.84 -14.25 -11.47
N MET A 363 3.96 -14.46 -12.46
CA MET A 363 3.46 -15.79 -12.80
C MET A 363 4.55 -16.74 -13.32
N ASP A 364 5.55 -16.23 -14.05
CA ASP A 364 6.70 -17.03 -14.48
C ASP A 364 7.53 -17.51 -13.28
N ASN A 365 7.64 -16.68 -12.22
CA ASN A 365 8.37 -17.05 -11.00
C ASN A 365 7.57 -18.00 -10.09
N THR A 366 6.26 -17.82 -9.97
CA THR A 366 5.42 -18.61 -9.04
C THR A 366 4.80 -19.85 -9.69
N GLY A 367 4.72 -19.88 -11.02
CA GLY A 367 3.88 -20.79 -11.81
C GLY A 367 2.47 -20.23 -12.03
N GLU A 368 1.94 -20.33 -13.25
CA GLU A 368 0.63 -19.76 -13.62
C GLU A 368 -0.52 -20.35 -12.81
N ASP A 369 -0.52 -21.67 -12.59
CA ASP A 369 -1.57 -22.39 -11.87
C ASP A 369 -1.50 -22.24 -10.33
N HIS A 370 -0.55 -21.44 -9.83
CA HIS A 370 -0.38 -21.25 -8.40
C HIS A 370 -1.68 -20.69 -7.77
N PRO A 371 -2.16 -21.21 -6.62
CA PRO A 371 -3.43 -20.78 -6.03
C PRO A 371 -3.52 -19.30 -5.67
N LEU A 372 -2.38 -18.64 -5.41
CA LEU A 372 -2.31 -17.20 -5.14
C LEU A 372 -2.44 -16.32 -6.41
N ASN A 373 -2.49 -16.93 -7.61
CA ASN A 373 -2.75 -16.25 -8.88
C ASN A 373 -4.25 -16.21 -9.24
N LYS A 374 -5.10 -16.58 -8.28
CA LYS A 374 -6.55 -16.31 -8.31
C LYS A 374 -6.79 -14.86 -7.93
N LEU A 375 -7.84 -14.27 -8.49
CA LEU A 375 -8.23 -12.93 -8.09
C LEU A 375 -8.88 -12.91 -6.70
N ARG A 376 -9.65 -13.97 -6.39
CA ARG A 376 -10.15 -14.28 -5.06
C ARG A 376 -9.33 -15.39 -4.43
N VAL A 377 -8.56 -15.05 -3.41
CA VAL A 377 -7.78 -16.03 -2.64
C VAL A 377 -8.60 -16.52 -1.45
N LYS A 378 -8.96 -17.80 -1.43
CA LYS A 378 -9.60 -18.41 -0.25
C LYS A 378 -8.54 -18.65 0.82
N ILE A 379 -8.42 -17.71 1.77
CA ILE A 379 -7.52 -17.83 2.91
C ILE A 379 -8.06 -18.90 3.86
N LYS A 380 -7.19 -19.84 4.25
CA LYS A 380 -7.54 -20.89 5.22
C LYS A 380 -7.30 -20.38 6.64
N PRO A 381 -8.06 -20.84 7.66
CA PRO A 381 -7.76 -20.53 9.05
C PRO A 381 -6.30 -20.81 9.40
N GLY A 382 -5.64 -19.86 10.06
CA GLY A 382 -4.24 -19.95 10.45
C GLY A 382 -3.22 -19.46 9.41
N VAL A 383 -3.63 -19.20 8.16
CA VAL A 383 -2.75 -18.56 7.16
C VAL A 383 -2.73 -17.05 7.41
N ASP A 384 -1.54 -16.44 7.39
CA ASP A 384 -1.39 -14.99 7.50
C ASP A 384 -1.83 -14.34 6.18
N PRO A 385 -2.75 -13.36 6.18
CA PRO A 385 -3.08 -12.60 4.97
C PRO A 385 -1.86 -11.98 4.28
N ASP A 386 -0.81 -11.60 5.03
CA ASP A 386 0.42 -11.04 4.46
C ASP A 386 1.13 -12.03 3.50
N ASP A 387 1.04 -13.34 3.79
CA ASP A 387 1.60 -14.41 2.96
C ASP A 387 0.86 -14.60 1.62
N THR A 388 -0.29 -13.93 1.43
CA THR A 388 -1.09 -14.04 0.20
C THR A 388 -0.87 -12.89 -0.78
N TYR A 389 -0.19 -11.82 -0.33
CA TYR A 389 0.02 -10.61 -1.10
C TYR A 389 0.95 -10.84 -2.30
N ASN A 390 0.54 -10.35 -3.47
CA ASN A 390 1.32 -10.38 -4.70
C ASN A 390 0.74 -9.42 -5.76
N GLU A 391 1.30 -9.45 -6.98
CA GLU A 391 0.92 -8.59 -8.11
C GLU A 391 -0.47 -8.90 -8.71
N THR A 392 -1.04 -10.07 -8.45
CA THR A 392 -2.33 -10.53 -9.01
C THR A 392 -3.52 -9.63 -8.65
N PRO A 393 -3.81 -9.32 -7.36
CA PRO A 393 -4.94 -8.44 -7.01
C PRO A 393 -4.87 -7.06 -7.68
N TYR A 394 -3.67 -6.55 -7.96
CA TYR A 394 -3.44 -5.29 -8.67
C TYR A 394 -3.71 -5.44 -10.18
N GLU A 395 -2.94 -6.28 -10.86
CA GLU A 395 -2.89 -6.28 -12.33
C GLU A 395 -3.93 -7.19 -12.99
N LYS A 396 -4.21 -8.36 -12.40
CA LYS A 396 -5.35 -9.19 -12.84
C LYS A 396 -6.66 -8.52 -12.44
N GLY A 397 -6.69 -7.85 -11.28
CA GLY A 397 -7.80 -7.00 -10.85
C GLY A 397 -8.06 -5.84 -11.81
N PHE A 398 -7.02 -5.10 -12.20
CA PHE A 398 -7.12 -4.07 -13.23
C PHE A 398 -7.68 -4.62 -14.55
N CYS A 399 -7.23 -5.79 -15.00
CA CYS A 399 -7.73 -6.42 -16.22
C CYS A 399 -9.23 -6.77 -16.08
N PHE A 400 -9.66 -7.25 -14.92
CA PHE A 400 -11.07 -7.57 -14.68
C PHE A 400 -11.94 -6.31 -14.64
N VAL A 401 -11.53 -5.26 -13.92
CA VAL A 401 -12.26 -3.98 -13.90
C VAL A 401 -12.28 -3.33 -15.30
N SER A 402 -11.20 -3.45 -16.07
CA SER A 402 -11.15 -3.04 -17.48
C SER A 402 -12.11 -3.85 -18.36
N TYR A 403 -12.28 -5.15 -18.07
CA TYR A 403 -13.27 -5.98 -18.76
C TYR A 403 -14.70 -5.51 -18.44
N LEU A 404 -15.01 -5.16 -17.18
CA LEU A 404 -16.29 -4.55 -16.81
C LEU A 404 -16.53 -3.23 -17.56
N ALA A 405 -15.51 -2.38 -17.69
CA ALA A 405 -15.57 -1.15 -18.48
C ALA A 405 -15.82 -1.43 -19.97
N HIS A 406 -15.16 -2.46 -20.52
CA HIS A 406 -15.38 -2.90 -21.89
C HIS A 406 -16.82 -3.39 -22.13
N LEU A 407 -17.39 -4.13 -21.17
CA LEU A 407 -18.79 -4.58 -21.23
C LEU A 407 -19.78 -3.42 -21.18
N ALA A 408 -19.48 -2.36 -20.40
CA ALA A 408 -20.28 -1.13 -20.38
C ALA A 408 -20.26 -0.39 -21.73
N GLY A 409 -19.23 -0.61 -22.55
CA GLY A 409 -19.11 -0.16 -23.94
C GLY A 409 -18.71 1.31 -24.11
N ASP A 410 -19.22 2.20 -23.26
CA ASP A 410 -18.87 3.62 -23.25
C ASP A 410 -18.18 4.01 -21.94
N GLN A 411 -17.06 4.76 -22.05
CA GLN A 411 -16.27 5.15 -20.88
C GLN A 411 -17.05 6.05 -19.92
N SER A 412 -17.89 6.95 -20.42
CA SER A 412 -18.68 7.86 -19.56
C SER A 412 -19.76 7.11 -18.79
N HIS A 413 -20.34 6.06 -19.37
CA HIS A 413 -21.25 5.16 -18.67
C HIS A 413 -20.55 4.39 -17.55
N PHE A 414 -19.32 3.90 -17.79
CA PHE A 414 -18.56 3.24 -16.73
C PHE A 414 -18.11 4.21 -15.63
N ASP A 415 -17.69 5.42 -15.98
CA ASP A 415 -17.36 6.46 -15.01
C ASP A 415 -18.60 6.80 -14.14
N ALA A 416 -19.79 6.87 -14.74
CA ALA A 416 -21.04 7.06 -14.00
C ALA A 416 -21.38 5.87 -13.07
N PHE A 417 -21.10 4.64 -13.51
CA PHE A 417 -21.21 3.45 -12.66
C PHE A 417 -20.27 3.52 -11.45
N LEU A 418 -19.01 3.92 -11.64
CA LEU A 418 -18.05 4.04 -10.54
C LEU A 418 -18.54 5.02 -9.47
N LYS A 419 -19.10 6.18 -9.85
CA LYS A 419 -19.74 7.10 -8.90
C LYS A 419 -20.90 6.45 -8.16
N ALA A 420 -21.79 5.77 -8.90
CA ALA A 420 -22.93 5.08 -8.31
C ALA A 420 -22.51 3.96 -7.34
N TYR A 421 -21.41 3.26 -7.65
CA TYR A 421 -20.82 2.23 -6.81
C TYR A 421 -20.30 2.82 -5.49
N ILE A 422 -19.54 3.91 -5.56
CA ILE A 422 -19.10 4.64 -4.37
C ILE A 422 -20.30 5.13 -3.56
N ASP A 423 -21.28 5.78 -4.19
CA ASP A 423 -22.45 6.31 -3.48
C ASP A 423 -23.29 5.22 -2.79
N LYS A 424 -23.39 4.04 -3.41
CA LYS A 424 -24.11 2.89 -2.88
C LYS A 424 -23.42 2.28 -1.66
N PHE A 425 -22.09 2.16 -1.70
CA PHE A 425 -21.32 1.40 -0.73
C PHE A 425 -20.42 2.24 0.20
N LYS A 426 -20.44 3.57 0.09
CA LYS A 426 -19.64 4.45 0.95
C LYS A 426 -19.81 4.11 2.43
N PHE A 427 -18.68 4.03 3.14
CA PHE A 427 -18.57 3.63 4.54
C PHE A 427 -19.02 2.19 4.85
N ARG A 428 -19.08 1.31 3.83
CA ARG A 428 -19.38 -0.12 4.00
C ARG A 428 -18.19 -0.96 3.56
N SER A 429 -18.26 -2.23 3.96
CA SER A 429 -17.39 -3.27 3.44
C SER A 429 -18.20 -4.24 2.58
N VAL A 430 -17.64 -4.72 1.47
CA VAL A 430 -18.35 -5.45 0.41
C VAL A 430 -17.60 -6.73 0.02
N MET A 431 -18.35 -7.73 -0.42
CA MET A 431 -17.84 -8.93 -1.10
C MET A 431 -17.86 -8.73 -2.62
N ALA A 432 -17.18 -9.59 -3.38
CA ALA A 432 -17.22 -9.49 -4.85
C ALA A 432 -18.65 -9.64 -5.39
N GLU A 433 -19.46 -10.48 -4.77
CA GLU A 433 -20.86 -10.67 -5.11
C GLU A 433 -21.64 -9.35 -5.02
N ASP A 434 -21.47 -8.58 -3.95
CA ASP A 434 -22.14 -7.29 -3.77
C ASP A 434 -21.79 -6.31 -4.92
N ALA A 435 -20.51 -6.26 -5.30
CA ALA A 435 -20.03 -5.39 -6.35
C ALA A 435 -20.52 -5.82 -7.75
N LEU A 436 -20.46 -7.12 -8.05
CA LEU A 436 -20.82 -7.66 -9.36
C LEU A 436 -22.35 -7.72 -9.57
N GLU A 437 -23.12 -8.03 -8.53
CA GLU A 437 -24.57 -7.93 -8.57
C GLU A 437 -25.01 -6.48 -8.81
N PHE A 438 -24.40 -5.52 -8.12
CA PHE A 438 -24.68 -4.10 -8.35
C PHE A 438 -24.31 -3.66 -9.78
N PHE A 439 -23.20 -4.15 -10.34
CA PHE A 439 -22.85 -3.91 -11.75
C PHE A 439 -23.95 -4.41 -12.71
N LEU A 440 -24.45 -5.64 -12.50
CA LEU A 440 -25.52 -6.22 -13.33
C LEU A 440 -26.87 -5.52 -13.12
N GLU A 441 -27.14 -5.02 -11.91
CA GLU A 441 -28.33 -4.19 -11.63
C GLU A 441 -28.26 -2.83 -12.31
N TYR A 442 -27.09 -2.18 -12.28
CA TYR A 442 -26.86 -0.89 -12.92
C TYR A 442 -26.93 -0.98 -14.45
N PHE A 443 -26.48 -2.11 -15.02
CA PHE A 443 -26.54 -2.40 -16.45
C PHE A 443 -27.49 -3.56 -16.78
N PRO A 444 -28.82 -3.34 -16.73
CA PRO A 444 -29.82 -4.42 -16.84
C PRO A 444 -29.78 -5.15 -18.18
N ASP A 445 -29.34 -4.50 -19.26
CA ASP A 445 -29.20 -5.15 -20.56
C ASP A 445 -28.00 -6.09 -20.62
N LEU A 446 -26.93 -5.82 -19.87
CA LEU A 446 -25.81 -6.76 -19.72
C LEU A 446 -26.25 -7.98 -18.90
N LYS A 447 -27.04 -7.77 -17.85
CA LYS A 447 -27.67 -8.85 -17.08
C LYS A 447 -28.57 -9.75 -17.94
N LYS A 448 -29.43 -9.16 -18.78
CA LYS A 448 -30.26 -9.94 -19.73
C LYS A 448 -29.44 -10.74 -20.74
N LYS A 449 -28.28 -10.23 -21.15
CA LYS A 449 -27.34 -10.93 -22.05
C LYS A 449 -26.56 -12.05 -21.35
N GLY A 450 -26.60 -12.14 -20.02
CA GLY A 450 -25.86 -13.14 -19.25
C GLY A 450 -24.35 -12.97 -19.38
N VAL A 451 -23.85 -11.72 -19.34
CA VAL A 451 -22.41 -11.44 -19.53
C VAL A 451 -21.53 -12.09 -18.46
N ASP A 452 -22.09 -12.32 -17.27
CA ASP A 452 -21.50 -13.01 -16.13
C ASP A 452 -21.31 -14.51 -16.35
N MET A 453 -21.94 -15.08 -17.40
CA MET A 453 -21.95 -16.50 -17.74
C MET A 453 -21.37 -16.80 -19.13
N ILE A 454 -20.69 -15.83 -19.76
CA ILE A 454 -20.03 -16.04 -21.05
C ILE A 454 -18.91 -17.05 -20.89
N LYS A 455 -18.92 -18.12 -21.68
CA LYS A 455 -17.93 -19.20 -21.58
C LYS A 455 -16.50 -18.68 -21.69
N GLY A 456 -15.68 -18.93 -20.66
CA GLY A 456 -14.29 -18.48 -20.57
C GLY A 456 -14.09 -17.03 -20.09
N LEU A 457 -15.18 -16.32 -19.82
CA LEU A 457 -15.22 -14.97 -19.25
C LEU A 457 -16.22 -14.89 -18.09
N GLU A 458 -16.64 -16.04 -17.53
CA GLU A 458 -17.59 -16.06 -16.43
C GLU A 458 -17.00 -15.31 -15.23
N PHE A 459 -17.84 -14.55 -14.53
CA PHE A 459 -17.35 -13.78 -13.37
C PHE A 459 -16.80 -14.70 -12.28
N ASP A 460 -17.41 -15.87 -12.07
CA ASP A 460 -16.87 -16.87 -11.13
C ASP A 460 -15.49 -17.40 -11.57
N SER A 461 -15.30 -17.64 -12.87
CA SER A 461 -14.03 -18.06 -13.44
C SER A 461 -12.94 -17.01 -13.20
N TRP A 462 -13.24 -15.73 -13.43
CA TRP A 462 -12.33 -14.61 -13.15
C TRP A 462 -11.84 -14.60 -11.70
N LEU A 463 -12.77 -14.83 -10.76
CA LEU A 463 -12.47 -14.82 -9.33
C LEU A 463 -11.66 -16.05 -8.92
N ASN A 464 -12.07 -17.24 -9.34
CA ASN A 464 -11.66 -18.49 -8.67
C ASN A 464 -10.63 -19.33 -9.45
N VAL A 465 -10.33 -18.99 -10.71
CA VAL A 465 -9.38 -19.72 -11.56
C VAL A 465 -8.02 -18.99 -11.60
N PRO A 466 -6.90 -19.68 -11.30
CA PRO A 466 -5.57 -19.08 -11.38
C PRO A 466 -5.14 -18.84 -12.84
N GLY A 467 -3.97 -18.25 -13.04
CA GLY A 467 -3.39 -18.03 -14.37
C GLY A 467 -3.72 -16.69 -15.01
N TRP A 468 -3.30 -16.54 -16.26
CA TRP A 468 -3.33 -15.28 -17.02
C TRP A 468 -4.76 -14.72 -17.19
N PRO A 469 -4.94 -13.37 -17.20
CA PRO A 469 -6.24 -12.77 -17.44
C PRO A 469 -6.81 -13.16 -18.82
N PRO A 470 -8.07 -13.63 -18.91
CA PRO A 470 -8.68 -14.02 -20.19
C PRO A 470 -9.06 -12.81 -21.07
N TYR A 471 -9.15 -11.61 -20.49
CA TYR A 471 -9.27 -10.34 -21.21
C TYR A 471 -8.07 -9.45 -20.90
N LEU A 472 -7.57 -8.77 -21.93
CA LEU A 472 -6.53 -7.77 -21.82
C LEU A 472 -7.02 -6.47 -22.47
N PRO A 473 -6.94 -5.32 -21.79
CA PRO A 473 -7.32 -4.05 -22.40
C PRO A 473 -6.44 -3.73 -23.60
N ASP A 474 -7.00 -3.00 -24.57
CA ASP A 474 -6.27 -2.53 -25.74
C ASP A 474 -5.26 -1.45 -25.32
N LEU A 475 -4.00 -1.66 -25.68
CA LEU A 475 -2.89 -0.75 -25.40
C LEU A 475 -2.33 -0.13 -26.70
N SER A 476 -3.11 -0.19 -27.79
CA SER A 476 -2.69 0.24 -29.12
C SER A 476 -2.24 1.71 -29.18
N ALA A 477 -2.86 2.60 -28.40
CA ALA A 477 -2.48 4.00 -28.29
C ALA A 477 -1.01 4.18 -27.83
N GLY A 478 -0.52 3.29 -26.95
CA GLY A 478 0.85 3.30 -26.45
C GLY A 478 1.90 2.85 -27.46
N LYS A 479 1.51 2.25 -28.60
CA LYS A 479 2.47 1.79 -29.64
C LYS A 479 3.35 2.92 -30.17
N SER A 480 2.83 4.15 -30.20
CA SER A 480 3.59 5.34 -30.60
C SER A 480 4.78 5.63 -29.69
N LEU A 481 4.70 5.24 -28.41
CA LEU A 481 5.77 5.39 -27.41
C LEU A 481 6.63 4.11 -27.28
N MET A 482 6.00 2.94 -27.32
CA MET A 482 6.68 1.64 -27.16
C MET A 482 7.58 1.30 -28.34
N LYS A 483 7.12 1.47 -29.59
CA LYS A 483 7.88 1.03 -30.78
C LYS A 483 9.25 1.70 -30.92
N PRO A 484 9.40 3.03 -30.73
CA PRO A 484 10.72 3.65 -30.75
C PRO A 484 11.68 3.10 -29.68
N ALA A 485 11.16 2.78 -28.49
CA ALA A 485 11.93 2.18 -27.41
C ALA A 485 12.37 0.75 -27.73
N GLU A 486 11.45 -0.07 -28.26
CA GLU A 486 11.75 -1.43 -28.73
C GLU A 486 12.83 -1.41 -29.83
N GLN A 487 12.64 -0.60 -30.88
CA GLN A 487 13.60 -0.48 -31.98
C GLN A 487 14.97 -0.01 -31.51
N LEU A 488 15.03 0.98 -30.63
CA LEU A 488 16.28 1.46 -30.07
C LEU A 488 16.98 0.36 -29.25
N SER A 489 16.23 -0.43 -28.48
CA SER A 489 16.79 -1.55 -27.71
C SER A 489 17.41 -2.63 -28.60
N GLU A 490 16.82 -2.91 -29.76
CA GLU A 490 17.42 -3.84 -30.75
C GLU A 490 18.75 -3.31 -31.29
N LEU A 491 18.84 -2.01 -31.56
CA LEU A 491 20.09 -1.40 -32.04
C LEU A 491 21.21 -1.51 -31.00
N TRP A 492 20.89 -1.39 -29.71
CA TRP A 492 21.87 -1.53 -28.62
C TRP A 492 22.28 -2.98 -28.33
N ALA A 493 21.43 -3.94 -28.68
CA ALA A 493 21.73 -5.36 -28.53
C ALA A 493 22.40 -5.99 -29.77
N ALA A 494 22.63 -5.20 -30.82
CA ALA A 494 23.30 -5.67 -32.03
C ALA A 494 24.79 -5.99 -31.79
N GLU A 495 25.28 -7.05 -32.43
CA GLU A 495 26.71 -7.44 -32.41
C GLU A 495 27.65 -6.35 -32.94
N VAL A 496 27.16 -5.54 -33.89
CA VAL A 496 27.89 -4.39 -34.43
C VAL A 496 27.01 -3.15 -34.28
N LEU A 497 27.46 -2.18 -33.48
CA LEU A 497 26.71 -0.96 -33.22
C LEU A 497 26.65 -0.03 -34.44
N ASP A 498 25.44 0.27 -34.89
CA ASP A 498 25.17 1.38 -35.80
C ASP A 498 24.87 2.65 -34.99
N MET A 499 25.94 3.34 -34.56
CA MET A 499 25.83 4.60 -33.82
C MET A 499 25.12 5.70 -34.62
N ALA A 500 25.14 5.65 -35.95
CA ALA A 500 24.44 6.64 -36.77
C ALA A 500 22.92 6.45 -36.66
N SER A 501 22.43 5.21 -36.64
CA SER A 501 21.01 4.93 -36.43
C SER A 501 20.58 5.13 -34.98
N ILE A 502 21.40 4.77 -33.99
CA ILE A 502 21.12 5.01 -32.56
C ILE A 502 20.92 6.52 -32.30
N LYS A 503 21.80 7.37 -32.82
CA LYS A 503 21.74 8.82 -32.62
C LYS A 503 20.55 9.51 -33.28
N LYS A 504 19.80 8.82 -34.16
CA LYS A 504 18.56 9.38 -34.73
C LYS A 504 17.43 9.43 -33.69
N THR A 505 17.47 8.58 -32.66
CA THR A 505 16.45 8.55 -31.62
C THR A 505 16.83 9.49 -30.48
N ASN A 506 16.10 10.59 -30.33
CA ASN A 506 16.31 11.54 -29.25
C ASN A 506 15.59 11.09 -27.96
N ILE A 507 16.27 10.29 -27.14
CA ILE A 507 15.75 9.83 -25.84
C ILE A 507 15.54 10.97 -24.83
N GLN A 508 16.25 12.11 -24.95
CA GLN A 508 16.07 13.23 -24.01
C GLN A 508 14.68 13.87 -24.14
N ALA A 509 14.01 13.68 -25.28
CA ALA A 509 12.63 14.13 -25.47
C ALA A 509 11.59 13.18 -24.86
N TRP A 510 11.99 11.99 -24.41
CA TRP A 510 11.08 11.01 -23.84
C TRP A 510 10.66 11.39 -22.43
N LYS A 511 9.40 11.11 -22.12
CA LYS A 511 8.92 11.11 -20.73
C LYS A 511 9.53 9.92 -19.99
N THR A 512 9.64 10.03 -18.66
CA THR A 512 10.25 9.02 -17.79
C THR A 512 9.70 7.62 -18.05
N ASN A 513 8.38 7.44 -18.19
CA ASN A 513 7.79 6.12 -18.43
C ASN A 513 8.32 5.46 -19.72
N GLN A 514 8.56 6.24 -20.79
CA GLN A 514 9.12 5.73 -22.04
C GLN A 514 10.60 5.39 -21.91
N ALA A 515 11.37 6.20 -21.18
CA ALA A 515 12.76 5.88 -20.86
C ALA A 515 12.87 4.63 -19.99
N VAL A 516 12.01 4.49 -18.97
CA VAL A 516 11.90 3.30 -18.12
C VAL A 516 11.60 2.05 -18.97
N TYR A 517 10.62 2.14 -19.87
CA TYR A 517 10.27 1.03 -20.76
C TYR A 517 11.43 0.63 -21.69
N PHE A 518 12.16 1.61 -22.24
CA PHE A 518 13.37 1.33 -23.02
C PHE A 518 14.43 0.59 -22.19
N LEU A 519 14.69 1.05 -20.96
CA LEU A 519 15.67 0.38 -20.09
C LEU A 519 15.21 -1.02 -19.68
N GLU A 520 13.91 -1.27 -19.51
CA GLU A 520 13.37 -2.62 -19.33
C GLU A 520 13.69 -3.51 -20.54
N LYS A 521 13.54 -3.00 -21.77
CA LYS A 521 13.96 -3.74 -22.98
C LYS A 521 15.45 -4.01 -23.04
N ILE A 522 16.29 -3.09 -22.55
CA ILE A 522 17.73 -3.35 -22.40
C ILE A 522 18.00 -4.44 -21.35
N ILE A 523 17.27 -4.45 -20.22
CA ILE A 523 17.40 -5.49 -19.16
C ILE A 523 17.02 -6.87 -19.68
N GLU A 524 15.97 -6.96 -20.52
CA GLU A 524 15.54 -8.20 -21.19
C GLU A 524 16.63 -8.75 -22.14
N LYS A 525 17.37 -7.84 -22.78
CA LYS A 525 18.43 -8.17 -23.75
C LYS A 525 19.83 -8.32 -23.15
N SER A 526 19.98 -8.05 -21.85
CA SER A 526 21.26 -8.14 -21.16
C SER A 526 21.63 -9.60 -20.85
N PRO A 527 22.91 -10.00 -20.95
CA PRO A 527 24.07 -9.16 -21.26
C PRO A 527 24.15 -8.76 -22.74
N LEU A 528 24.53 -7.50 -22.98
CA LEU A 528 24.77 -6.92 -24.30
C LEU A 528 26.12 -7.36 -24.86
N PRO A 529 26.32 -7.30 -26.20
CA PRO A 529 27.61 -7.56 -26.83
C PRO A 529 28.75 -6.68 -26.30
N ARG A 530 29.98 -7.21 -26.36
CA ARG A 530 31.19 -6.57 -25.82
C ARG A 530 31.40 -5.18 -26.43
N GLY A 531 31.62 -4.16 -25.59
CA GLY A 531 31.84 -2.78 -26.04
C GLY A 531 30.56 -1.94 -26.10
N ASN A 532 29.37 -2.57 -26.06
CA ASN A 532 28.11 -1.84 -26.19
C ASN A 532 27.76 -1.08 -24.91
N MET A 533 28.11 -1.61 -23.74
CA MET A 533 27.84 -0.98 -22.46
C MET A 533 28.57 0.34 -22.28
N GLU A 534 29.84 0.41 -22.66
CA GLU A 534 30.64 1.64 -22.60
C GLU A 534 30.00 2.73 -23.48
N LYS A 535 29.55 2.36 -24.67
CA LYS A 535 28.88 3.30 -25.59
C LYS A 535 27.49 3.71 -25.09
N LEU A 536 26.75 2.80 -24.45
CA LEU A 536 25.43 3.08 -23.87
C LEU A 536 25.54 4.11 -22.76
N GLU A 537 26.50 3.92 -21.86
CA GLU A 537 26.79 4.83 -20.75
C GLU A 537 27.23 6.21 -21.26
N GLU A 538 28.16 6.26 -22.22
CA GLU A 538 28.61 7.51 -22.86
C GLU A 538 27.47 8.27 -23.56
N GLN A 539 26.54 7.56 -24.20
CA GLN A 539 25.48 8.16 -25.00
C GLN A 539 24.35 8.73 -24.14
N TYR A 540 24.12 8.21 -22.93
CA TYR A 540 22.96 8.57 -22.09
C TYR A 540 23.33 9.05 -20.68
N PRO A 541 24.19 10.08 -20.53
CA PRO A 541 24.60 10.57 -19.21
C PRO A 541 23.44 11.07 -18.34
N HIS A 542 22.35 11.56 -18.95
CA HIS A 542 21.14 12.00 -18.26
C HIS A 542 20.36 10.85 -17.59
N ILE A 543 20.50 9.61 -18.06
CA ILE A 543 19.96 8.42 -17.39
C ILE A 543 20.91 7.99 -16.27
N VAL A 544 22.20 7.90 -16.58
CA VAL A 544 23.25 7.45 -15.65
C VAL A 544 23.34 8.35 -14.42
N MET A 545 23.20 9.66 -14.61
CA MET A 545 23.27 10.68 -13.56
C MET A 545 21.90 11.12 -13.05
N SER A 546 20.82 10.42 -13.42
CA SER A 546 19.47 10.78 -12.98
C SER A 546 19.30 10.58 -11.48
N ASN A 547 18.54 11.46 -10.84
CA ASN A 547 18.05 11.25 -9.47
C ASN A 547 16.73 10.45 -9.43
N ASN A 548 16.10 10.20 -10.58
CA ASN A 548 14.87 9.42 -10.66
C ASN A 548 15.13 7.95 -10.26
N ALA A 549 14.44 7.50 -9.21
CA ALA A 549 14.69 6.19 -8.62
C ALA A 549 14.34 5.02 -9.57
N GLU A 550 13.33 5.16 -10.44
CA GLU A 550 12.98 4.12 -11.41
C GLU A 550 14.05 3.99 -12.51
N LEU A 551 14.61 5.12 -13.00
CA LEU A 551 15.74 5.10 -13.94
C LEU A 551 17.01 4.51 -13.30
N ARG A 552 17.33 4.92 -12.07
CA ARG A 552 18.49 4.38 -11.31
C ARG A 552 18.36 2.89 -11.03
N LEU A 553 17.16 2.42 -10.70
CA LEU A 553 16.88 0.98 -10.54
C LEU A 553 17.22 0.21 -11.81
N ARG A 554 16.64 0.61 -12.95
CA ARG A 554 16.89 -0.12 -14.19
C ARG A 554 18.36 -0.05 -14.57
N TRP A 555 18.99 1.12 -14.44
CA TRP A 555 20.42 1.27 -14.73
C TRP A 555 21.27 0.35 -13.86
N ALA A 556 21.00 0.26 -12.55
CA ALA A 556 21.71 -0.65 -11.65
C ALA A 556 21.54 -2.13 -12.05
N GLN A 557 20.35 -2.53 -12.50
CA GLN A 557 20.11 -3.88 -13.03
C GLN A 557 20.86 -4.13 -14.34
N ILE A 558 20.90 -3.16 -15.26
CA ILE A 558 21.66 -3.25 -16.51
C ILE A 558 23.15 -3.42 -16.18
N VAL A 559 23.72 -2.56 -15.33
CA VAL A 559 25.12 -2.68 -14.89
C VAL A 559 25.41 -4.07 -14.31
N ALA A 560 24.54 -4.56 -13.42
CA ALA A 560 24.70 -5.87 -12.79
C ALA A 560 24.64 -7.03 -13.81
N LYS A 561 23.64 -7.03 -14.70
CA LYS A 561 23.46 -8.09 -15.72
C LYS A 561 24.53 -8.09 -16.80
N ASN A 562 25.23 -6.98 -16.99
CA ASN A 562 26.30 -6.84 -17.99
C ASN A 562 27.71 -6.95 -17.39
N TYR A 563 27.84 -7.15 -16.07
CA TYR A 563 29.15 -7.21 -15.39
C TYR A 563 30.00 -5.96 -15.63
N HIS A 564 29.36 -4.80 -15.75
CA HIS A 564 30.01 -3.55 -16.18
C HIS A 564 30.70 -2.86 -14.99
N GLN A 565 31.96 -3.22 -14.71
CA GLN A 565 32.73 -2.73 -13.55
C GLN A 565 32.75 -1.20 -13.39
N PRO A 566 32.95 -0.38 -14.46
CA PRO A 566 32.91 1.08 -14.32
C PRO A 566 31.59 1.60 -13.72
N GLY A 567 30.49 0.89 -13.97
CA GLY A 567 29.17 1.23 -13.48
C GLY A 567 28.89 0.88 -12.01
N TYR A 568 29.73 0.08 -11.35
CA TYR A 568 29.46 -0.42 -9.99
C TYR A 568 29.32 0.69 -8.94
N GLN A 569 29.95 1.85 -9.14
CA GLN A 569 29.77 3.01 -8.27
C GLN A 569 28.31 3.51 -8.24
N HIS A 570 27.59 3.42 -9.37
CA HIS A 570 26.18 3.82 -9.46
C HIS A 570 25.28 2.84 -8.70
N VAL A 571 25.62 1.55 -8.73
CA VAL A 571 24.93 0.51 -7.94
C VAL A 571 25.12 0.75 -6.44
N ARG A 572 26.36 1.02 -6.00
CA ARG A 572 26.67 1.36 -4.60
C ARG A 572 25.86 2.57 -4.14
N SER A 573 25.91 3.66 -4.91
CA SER A 573 25.21 4.91 -4.61
C SER A 573 23.69 4.72 -4.50
N PHE A 574 23.09 3.91 -5.38
CA PHE A 574 21.65 3.66 -5.36
C PHE A 574 21.21 2.80 -4.16
N LEU A 575 21.97 1.75 -3.84
CA LEU A 575 21.66 0.88 -2.70
C LEU A 575 22.01 1.51 -1.34
N SER A 576 22.82 2.57 -1.30
CA SER A 576 23.10 3.33 -0.07
C SER A 576 22.09 4.43 0.22
N CYS A 577 21.33 4.92 -0.78
CA CYS A 577 20.46 6.08 -0.60
C CYS A 577 19.01 5.73 -0.23
N GLN A 578 18.60 4.46 -0.35
CA GLN A 578 17.21 4.03 -0.10
C GLN A 578 17.14 2.54 0.28
N GLY A 579 16.05 2.13 0.92
CA GLY A 579 15.78 0.76 1.36
C GLY A 579 14.44 0.20 0.89
N LYS A 580 13.80 0.78 -0.13
CA LYS A 580 12.53 0.30 -0.70
C LYS A 580 12.70 -1.12 -1.24
N GLN A 581 11.78 -2.02 -0.89
CA GLN A 581 11.84 -3.43 -1.26
C GLN A 581 11.83 -3.63 -2.78
N LYS A 582 10.93 -2.92 -3.49
CA LYS A 582 10.78 -2.94 -4.96
C LYS A 582 12.08 -2.59 -5.69
N TYR A 583 12.96 -1.81 -5.08
CA TYR A 583 14.22 -1.37 -5.69
C TYR A 583 15.41 -2.21 -5.23
N THR A 584 15.46 -2.48 -3.93
CA THR A 584 16.58 -3.18 -3.30
C THR A 584 16.67 -4.64 -3.77
N LEU A 585 15.57 -5.39 -3.69
CA LEU A 585 15.61 -6.83 -3.94
C LEU A 585 15.97 -7.20 -5.39
N PRO A 586 15.41 -6.56 -6.43
CA PRO A 586 15.77 -6.89 -7.81
C PRO A 586 17.24 -6.63 -8.13
N VAL A 587 17.86 -5.59 -7.57
CA VAL A 587 19.29 -5.32 -7.76
C VAL A 587 20.14 -6.39 -7.08
N TYR A 588 19.83 -6.75 -5.83
CA TYR A 588 20.54 -7.84 -5.15
C TYR A 588 20.40 -9.18 -5.88
N ARG A 589 19.21 -9.51 -6.40
CA ARG A 589 19.01 -10.71 -7.24
C ARG A 589 19.86 -10.66 -8.51
N ALA A 590 19.89 -9.52 -9.21
CA ALA A 590 20.68 -9.35 -10.42
C ALA A 590 22.19 -9.50 -10.16
N LEU A 591 22.69 -8.95 -9.05
CA LEU A 591 24.09 -9.11 -8.64
C LEU A 591 24.41 -10.56 -8.23
N TRP A 592 23.51 -11.20 -7.48
CA TRP A 592 23.74 -12.52 -6.91
C TRP A 592 23.75 -13.64 -7.96
N ASN A 593 22.85 -13.54 -8.95
CA ASN A 593 22.76 -14.43 -10.10
C ASN A 593 23.85 -14.15 -11.15
N GLY A 594 24.73 -13.17 -10.88
CA GLY A 594 25.81 -12.78 -11.80
C GLY A 594 27.11 -13.57 -11.61
N SER A 595 28.23 -12.89 -11.84
CA SER A 595 29.58 -13.46 -11.71
C SER A 595 30.03 -13.51 -10.24
N GLU A 596 31.18 -14.14 -9.97
CA GLU A 596 31.80 -14.10 -8.63
C GLU A 596 32.09 -12.66 -8.19
N GLU A 597 32.44 -11.80 -9.14
CA GLU A 597 32.69 -10.39 -8.88
C GLU A 597 31.42 -9.63 -8.46
N THR A 598 30.29 -9.82 -9.15
CA THR A 598 29.04 -9.15 -8.76
C THR A 598 28.49 -9.69 -7.43
N ARG A 599 28.77 -10.97 -7.09
CA ARG A 599 28.47 -11.54 -5.77
C ARG A 599 29.33 -10.91 -4.66
N ALA A 600 30.62 -10.70 -4.93
CA ALA A 600 31.50 -9.99 -4.01
C ALA A 600 31.02 -8.55 -3.78
N LEU A 601 30.63 -7.85 -4.85
CA LEU A 601 30.02 -6.51 -4.79
C LEU A 601 28.74 -6.50 -3.95
N ALA A 602 27.82 -7.46 -4.14
CA ALA A 602 26.61 -7.57 -3.34
C ALA A 602 26.91 -7.73 -1.85
N THR A 603 27.87 -8.59 -1.51
CA THR A 603 28.28 -8.84 -0.12
C THR A 603 28.94 -7.61 0.51
N GLU A 604 29.79 -6.91 -0.25
CA GLU A 604 30.43 -5.66 0.14
C GLU A 604 29.38 -4.58 0.46
N ILE A 605 28.47 -4.33 -0.49
CA ILE A 605 27.41 -3.31 -0.32
C ILE A 605 26.53 -3.65 0.87
N PHE A 606 26.08 -4.91 1.00
CA PHE A 606 25.22 -5.31 2.10
C PHE A 606 25.91 -5.14 3.45
N SER A 607 27.19 -5.49 3.54
CA SER A 607 27.99 -5.28 4.75
C SER A 607 28.05 -3.79 5.11
N ALA A 608 28.20 -2.92 4.11
CA ALA A 608 28.27 -1.48 4.31
C ALA A 608 26.93 -0.82 4.66
N THR A 609 25.80 -1.29 4.11
CA THR A 609 24.51 -0.58 4.20
C THR A 609 23.43 -1.30 5.02
N SER A 610 23.64 -2.55 5.45
CA SER A 610 22.58 -3.35 6.11
C SER A 610 21.99 -2.72 7.38
N HIS A 611 22.74 -1.87 8.09
CA HIS A 611 22.28 -1.16 9.28
C HIS A 611 21.30 -0.01 8.96
N GLN A 612 21.22 0.43 7.69
CA GLN A 612 20.33 1.49 7.22
C GLN A 612 19.00 0.95 6.68
N LEU A 613 18.90 -0.37 6.47
CA LEU A 613 17.72 -1.01 5.90
C LEU A 613 16.67 -1.31 6.96
N HIS A 614 15.40 -1.32 6.58
CA HIS A 614 14.34 -1.91 7.40
C HIS A 614 14.64 -3.39 7.66
N VAL A 615 14.24 -3.90 8.84
CA VAL A 615 14.55 -5.27 9.27
C VAL A 615 14.06 -6.32 8.28
N ASN A 616 12.87 -6.13 7.69
CA ASN A 616 12.31 -7.06 6.71
C ASN A 616 13.16 -7.09 5.42
N VAL A 617 13.55 -5.92 4.90
CA VAL A 617 14.38 -5.81 3.70
C VAL A 617 15.75 -6.44 3.94
N ARG A 618 16.35 -6.18 5.11
CA ARG A 618 17.60 -6.82 5.53
C ARG A 618 17.47 -8.35 5.58
N ASN A 619 16.35 -8.88 6.08
CA ASN A 619 16.10 -10.31 6.14
C ASN A 619 15.92 -10.93 4.74
N TYR A 620 15.21 -10.25 3.83
CA TYR A 620 15.08 -10.70 2.44
C TYR A 620 16.41 -10.70 1.70
N VAL A 621 17.23 -9.66 1.87
CA VAL A 621 18.58 -9.64 1.26
C VAL A 621 19.43 -10.78 1.83
N LYS A 622 19.41 -11.03 3.14
CA LYS A 622 20.10 -12.21 3.73
C LYS A 622 19.65 -13.53 3.11
N LYS A 623 18.34 -13.70 2.85
CA LYS A 623 17.82 -14.88 2.16
C LYS A 623 18.40 -15.01 0.75
N ILE A 624 18.42 -13.92 -0.02
CA ILE A 624 19.03 -13.89 -1.37
C ILE A 624 20.50 -14.33 -1.31
N LEU A 625 21.29 -13.73 -0.40
CA LEU A 625 22.73 -14.02 -0.26
C LEU A 625 23.03 -15.41 0.33
N ALA A 626 22.04 -16.10 0.88
CA ALA A 626 22.18 -17.47 1.41
C ALA A 626 21.82 -18.55 0.38
N CYS A 627 21.12 -18.19 -0.70
CA CYS A 627 20.76 -19.13 -1.76
C CYS A 627 21.97 -19.49 -2.62
N ALA A 628 22.02 -20.73 -3.12
CA ALA A 628 22.94 -21.10 -4.19
C ALA A 628 22.67 -20.20 -5.41
N PRO A 629 23.70 -19.67 -6.10
CA PRO A 629 23.51 -18.91 -7.32
C PRO A 629 22.77 -19.77 -8.35
N SER A 630 21.71 -19.23 -8.94
CA SER A 630 20.89 -19.90 -9.97
C SER A 630 21.56 -19.89 -11.33
#